data_AF-A0A3C2E9K4-F1
#
_entry.id   AF-A0A3C2E9K4-F1
#
_cell.length_a   1.000
_cell.length_b   1.000
_cell.length_c   1.000
_cell.angle_alpha   90.00
_cell.angle_beta   90.00
_cell.angle_gamma   90.00
#
_symmetry.space_group_name_H-M   'P 1'
#
loop_
_entity.id
_entity.type
_entity.pdbx_description
1 polymer ?
#
loop_
_entity_poly.entity_id
_entity_poly.type
_entity_poly.pdbx_seq_one_letter_code
_entity_poly.pdbx_strand_id
1 'polypeptide(L)' 'ARLVTRRREGKEHRIAFAPEPLEELARWITEKRAFWNPRLDRLQALLEKDDTP' A
#
# COMPACT_ATOMS: atom_id res chain seq x y z
N ALA A 1 10.34 8.17 6.94
CA ALA A 1 10.30 7.53 5.61
C ALA A 1 11.51 7.98 4.80
N ARG A 2 12.34 7.06 4.26
CA ARG A 2 13.52 7.41 3.45
C ARG A 2 13.15 7.40 1.96
N LEU A 3 12.32 8.35 1.53
CA LEU A 3 11.84 8.47 0.15
C LEU A 3 12.84 9.20 -0.78
N VAL A 4 13.98 9.59 -0.22
CA VAL A 4 14.98 10.40 -0.91
C VAL A 4 16.37 9.97 -0.45
N THR A 5 17.25 9.72 -1.41
CA THR A 5 18.68 9.50 -1.12
C THR A 5 19.43 10.81 -1.31
N ARG A 6 20.37 11.09 -0.40
CA ARG A 6 21.23 12.28 -0.46
C ARG A 6 22.67 11.83 -0.57
N ARG A 7 23.38 12.26 -1.63
CA ARG A 7 24.84 12.16 -1.73
C ARG A 7 25.43 13.57 -1.77
N ARG A 8 26.53 13.75 -1.05
CA ARG A 8 27.27 15.02 -1.01
C ARG A 8 28.55 14.88 -1.83
N GLU A 9 28.65 15.65 -2.90
CA GLU A 9 29.84 15.77 -3.74
C GLU A 9 30.40 17.17 -3.54
N GLY A 10 31.41 17.32 -2.67
CA GLY A 10 32.01 18.61 -2.35
C GLY A 10 31.02 19.63 -1.77
N LYS A 11 30.77 20.73 -2.49
CA LYS A 11 29.81 21.79 -2.11
C LYS A 11 28.36 21.50 -2.58
N GLU A 12 28.15 20.53 -3.45
CA GLU A 12 26.83 20.20 -3.98
C GLU A 12 26.18 19.02 -3.23
N HIS A 13 24.86 19.10 -3.08
CA HIS A 13 24.04 18.03 -2.53
C HIS A 13 23.14 17.50 -3.64
N ARG A 14 23.39 16.28 -4.10
CA ARG A 14 22.51 15.59 -5.04
C ARG A 14 21.43 14.87 -4.23
N ILE A 15 20.19 15.21 -4.51
CA ILE A 15 18.99 14.61 -3.92
C ILE A 15 18.32 13.80 -5.02
N ALA A 16 18.21 12.48 -4.85
CA ALA A 16 17.57 11.58 -5.80
C ALA A 16 16.34 10.93 -5.17
N PHE A 17 15.23 10.94 -5.91
CA PHE A 17 14.01 10.24 -5.53
C PHE A 17 14.28 8.74 -5.46
N ALA A 18 13.91 8.10 -4.34
CA ALA A 18 14.02 6.66 -4.16
C ALA A 18 12.60 6.07 -4.30
N PRO A 19 12.21 5.54 -5.47
CA PRO A 19 10.88 4.98 -5.70
C PRO A 19 10.68 3.61 -5.02
N GLU A 20 11.76 2.87 -4.78
CA GLU A 20 11.77 1.50 -4.26
C GLU A 20 10.90 1.32 -2.98
N PRO A 21 10.95 2.21 -1.98
CA PRO A 21 10.13 2.08 -0.77
C PRO A 21 8.62 2.27 -1.02
N LEU A 22 8.24 2.97 -2.09
CA LEU A 22 6.84 3.15 -2.46
C LEU A 22 6.30 1.95 -3.23
N GLU A 23 7.14 1.29 -4.02
CA GLU A 23 6.77 0.06 -4.74
C GLU A 23 6.50 -1.10 -3.78
N GLU A 24 7.34 -1.26 -2.76
CA GLU A 24 7.14 -2.27 -1.72
C GLU A 24 5.82 -2.03 -0.95
N LEU A 25 5.56 -0.78 -0.57
CA LEU A 25 4.33 -0.40 0.11
C LEU A 25 3.10 -0.64 -0.78
N ALA A 26 3.16 -0.24 -2.06
CA ALA A 26 2.08 -0.46 -3.01
C ALA A 26 1.76 -1.95 -3.18
N ARG A 27 2.79 -2.79 -3.25
CA ARG A 27 2.66 -4.24 -3.32
C ARG A 27 1.99 -4.80 -2.07
N TRP A 28 2.46 -4.40 -0.89
CA TRP A 28 1.88 -4.82 0.38
C TRP A 28 0.40 -4.42 0.49
N ILE A 29 0.05 -3.19 0.12
CA ILE A 29 -1.35 -2.72 0.11
C ILE A 29 -2.20 -3.57 -0.83
N THR A 30 -1.68 -3.88 -2.01
CA THR A 30 -2.39 -4.69 -3.02
C THR A 30 -2.65 -6.11 -2.50
N GLU A 31 -1.65 -6.75 -1.90
CA GLU A 31 -1.79 -8.08 -1.28
C GLU A 31 -2.83 -8.09 -0.16
N LYS A 32 -2.83 -7.06 0.71
CA LYS A 32 -3.82 -6.96 1.78
C LYS A 32 -5.24 -6.74 1.27
N ARG A 33 -5.43 -5.92 0.22
CA ARG A 33 -6.75 -5.74 -0.41
C ARG A 33 -7.26 -7.04 -1.04
N ALA A 34 -6.40 -7.75 -1.78
CA ALA A 34 -6.76 -9.02 -2.40
C ALA A 34 -7.17 -10.07 -1.35
N PHE A 35 -6.54 -10.05 -0.17
CA PHE A 35 -6.91 -10.91 0.94
C PHE A 35 -8.24 -10.50 1.60
N TRP A 36 -8.42 -9.23 1.93
CA TRP A 36 -9.55 -8.80 2.76
C TRP A 36 -10.85 -8.56 1.99
N ASN A 37 -10.79 -8.00 0.78
CA ASN A 37 -11.99 -7.63 0.04
C ASN A 37 -12.94 -8.82 -0.16
N PRO A 38 -12.51 -9.98 -0.69
CA PRO A 38 -13.43 -11.10 -0.91
C PRO A 38 -13.99 -11.72 0.39
N ARG A 39 -13.34 -11.47 1.53
CA ARG A 39 -13.84 -11.93 2.84
C ARG A 39 -14.92 -11.00 3.35
N LEU A 40 -14.71 -9.70 3.21
CA LEU A 40 -15.67 -8.67 3.57
C LEU A 40 -16.91 -8.72 2.67
N ASP A 41 -16.73 -8.93 1.36
CA ASP A 41 -17.85 -9.09 0.41
C ASP A 41 -18.74 -10.28 0.78
N ARG A 42 -18.12 -11.42 1.18
CA ARG A 42 -18.87 -12.59 1.65
C ARG A 42 -19.60 -12.33 2.95
N LEU A 43 -18.95 -11.64 3.90
CA LEU A 43 -19.56 -11.27 5.16
C LEU A 43 -20.79 -10.39 4.89
N GLN A 44 -20.64 -9.33 4.09
CA GLN A 44 -21.74 -8.45 3.70
C GLN A 44 -22.89 -9.24 3.08
N ALA A 45 -22.61 -10.13 2.13
CA ALA A 45 -23.65 -10.95 1.49
C ALA A 45 -24.37 -11.92 2.46
N LEU A 46 -23.73 -12.33 3.56
CA LEU A 46 -24.39 -13.13 4.59
C LEU A 46 -25.30 -12.26 5.45
N LEU A 47 -24.82 -11.10 5.90
CA LEU A 47 -25.64 -10.16 6.68
C LEU A 47 -26.88 -9.69 5.88
N GLU A 48 -26.73 -9.38 4.59
CA GLU A 48 -27.87 -8.98 3.74
C GLU A 48 -28.93 -10.08 3.59
N LYS A 49 -28.53 -11.36 3.63
CA LYS A 49 -29.46 -12.49 3.61
C LYS A 49 -30.20 -12.64 4.94
N ASP A 50 -29.52 -12.41 6.06
CA ASP A 50 -30.11 -12.50 7.39
C ASP A 50 -31.05 -11.33 7.70
N ASP A 51 -30.80 -10.14 7.14
CA ASP A 51 -31.65 -8.94 7.28
C ASP A 51 -32.85 -8.92 6.31
N THR A 52 -32.98 -9.91 5.41
CA THR A 52 -34.16 -10.02 4.54
C THR A 52 -35.29 -10.72 5.33
N PRO A 53 -36.46 -10.07 5.56
CA PRO A 53 -37.55 -10.60 6.38
C PRO A 53 -38.27 -11.81 5.79
#